data_AF-A0A2C9TRV6-F1
#
_entry.id   AF-A0A2C9TRV6-F1
#
_cell.length_a   1.000
_cell.length_b   1.000
_cell.length_c   1.000
_cell.angle_alpha   90.00
_cell.angle_beta   90.00
_cell.angle_gamma   90.00
#
_symmetry.space_group_name_H-M   'P 1'
#
loop_
_entity.id
_entity.type
_entity.pdbx_description
1 polymer ?
#
loop_
_entity_poly.entity_id
_entity_poly.type
_entity_poly.pdbx_seq_one_letter_code
_entity_poly.pdbx_strand_id
1 'polypeptide(L)'
;MSNAERLSHFMSTNPEIRLWDILQTNFKAKALKEKVYIEYDKIKATLWNRRSMRVEFNPNKLSHDEVLWLKQNIISYLDDVSFTRLDLAFDFEFDLNDYYALSDKSVKKTIFYGRNVKPETKYFGVRNSDRFIRIYNKNKNVKI
;
A
#
# COMPACT_ATOMS: atom_id res chain seq x y z
N MET A 1 -4.53 29.10 3.51
CA MET A 1 -3.82 27.81 3.70
C MET A 1 -4.27 26.85 2.61
N SER A 2 -3.31 26.20 1.95
CA SER A 2 -3.58 25.10 1.01
C SER A 2 -4.16 23.88 1.72
N ASN A 3 -4.80 22.97 0.98
CA ASN A 3 -5.32 21.71 1.55
C ASN A 3 -4.22 20.90 2.26
N ALA A 4 -3.00 20.87 1.69
CA ALA A 4 -1.85 20.21 2.29
C ALA A 4 -1.41 20.85 3.62
N GLU A 5 -1.43 22.17 3.74
CA GLU A 5 -1.13 22.87 4.99
C GLU A 5 -2.20 22.60 6.06
N ARG A 6 -3.49 22.63 5.67
CA ARG A 6 -4.61 22.31 6.57
C ARG A 6 -4.52 20.87 7.07
N LEU A 7 -4.19 19.93 6.18
CA LEU A 7 -4.04 18.52 6.50
C LEU A 7 -2.83 18.27 7.41
N SER A 8 -1.69 18.90 7.11
CA SER A 8 -0.49 18.82 7.96
C SER A 8 -0.76 19.38 9.37
N HIS A 9 -1.45 20.51 9.47
CA HIS A 9 -1.85 21.10 10.74
C HIS A 9 -2.81 20.18 11.53
N PHE A 10 -3.83 19.63 10.87
CA PHE A 10 -4.72 18.63 11.47
C PHE A 10 -3.93 17.44 12.02
N MET A 11 -2.99 16.89 11.24
CA MET A 11 -2.17 15.77 11.69
C MET A 11 -1.27 16.12 12.87
N SER A 12 -0.69 17.33 12.90
CA SER A 12 0.18 17.76 14.00
C SER A 12 -0.54 17.96 15.33
N THR A 13 -1.86 18.20 15.29
CA THR A 13 -2.68 18.42 16.49
C THR A 13 -3.34 17.14 16.99
N ASN A 14 -3.28 16.06 16.22
CA ASN A 14 -3.84 14.77 16.59
C ASN A 14 -2.74 13.80 17.11
N PRO A 15 -2.69 13.51 18.42
CA PRO A 15 -1.62 12.71 19.01
C PRO A 15 -1.62 11.23 18.57
N GLU A 16 -2.72 10.74 17.99
CA GLU A 16 -2.79 9.37 17.46
C GLU A 16 -2.17 9.24 16.06
N ILE A 17 -1.80 10.36 15.44
CA ILE A 17 -1.14 10.40 14.14
C ILE A 17 0.36 10.61 14.33
N ARG A 18 1.14 9.63 13.89
CA ARG A 18 2.59 9.74 13.88
C ARG A 18 3.03 10.49 12.64
N LEU A 19 3.59 11.68 12.80
CA LEU A 19 4.06 12.55 11.72
C LEU A 19 5.59 12.63 11.73
N TRP A 20 6.24 12.58 10.56
CA TRP A 20 7.70 12.72 10.42
C TRP A 20 8.08 13.27 9.03
N ASP A 21 9.38 13.54 8.84
CA ASP A 21 9.92 14.19 7.62
C ASP A 21 9.16 15.48 7.27
N ILE A 22 8.89 16.34 8.26
CA ILE A 22 8.02 17.51 8.10
C ILE A 22 8.84 18.68 7.55
N LEU A 23 8.51 19.09 6.33
CA LEU A 23 9.01 20.29 5.68
C LEU A 23 7.84 21.04 5.04
N GLN A 24 8.06 22.27 4.59
CA GLN A 24 7.01 23.05 3.91
C GLN A 24 6.48 22.35 2.64
N THR A 25 7.30 21.51 2.02
CA THR A 25 6.99 20.85 0.73
C THR A 25 6.75 19.35 0.83
N ASN A 26 6.93 18.74 2.00
CA ASN A 26 6.72 17.31 2.19
C ASN A 26 6.40 16.95 3.64
N PHE A 27 5.67 15.84 3.82
CA PHE A 27 5.49 15.19 5.11
C PHE A 27 5.14 13.72 4.91
N LYS A 28 5.36 12.92 5.95
CA LYS A 28 4.88 11.54 6.03
C LYS A 28 4.13 11.33 7.32
N ALA A 29 3.07 10.53 7.25
CA ALA A 29 2.27 10.19 8.41
C ALA A 29 1.87 8.72 8.44
N LYS A 30 1.60 8.24 9.65
CA LYS A 30 0.85 7.02 9.88
C LYS A 30 -0.26 7.29 10.87
N ALA A 31 -1.45 6.81 10.53
CA ALA A 31 -2.67 6.99 11.30
C ALA A 31 -3.33 5.64 11.61
N LEU A 32 -4.35 5.67 12.47
CA LEU A 32 -5.19 4.51 12.81
C LEU A 32 -4.35 3.32 13.26
N LYS A 33 -3.51 3.52 14.28
CA LYS A 33 -2.60 2.49 14.82
C LYS A 33 -1.71 1.88 13.72
N GLU A 34 -1.09 2.75 12.92
CA GLU A 34 -0.16 2.40 11.85
C GLU A 34 -0.78 1.64 10.65
N LYS A 35 -2.11 1.54 10.55
CA LYS A 35 -2.81 0.84 9.45
C LYS A 35 -2.86 1.65 8.16
N VAL A 36 -2.76 2.97 8.25
CA VAL A 36 -2.80 3.88 7.10
C VAL A 36 -1.49 4.64 7.00
N TYR A 37 -0.85 4.58 5.84
CA TYR A 37 0.31 5.38 5.50
C TYR A 37 -0.09 6.54 4.59
N ILE A 38 0.46 7.73 4.86
CA ILE A 38 0.18 8.95 4.10
C ILE A 38 1.52 9.62 3.77
N GLU A 39 1.69 10.03 2.52
CA GLU A 39 2.88 10.74 2.06
C GLU A 39 2.46 11.89 1.17
N TYR A 40 2.99 13.07 1.45
CA TYR A 40 2.89 14.25 0.59
C TYR A 40 4.29 14.71 0.21
N ASP A 41 4.52 14.97 -1.08
CA ASP A 41 5.78 15.50 -1.59
C ASP A 41 5.53 16.37 -2.84
N LYS A 42 5.47 17.68 -2.66
CA LYS A 42 5.19 18.64 -3.73
C LYS A 42 6.33 18.71 -4.75
N ILE A 43 7.58 18.67 -4.30
CA ILE A 43 8.74 18.83 -5.17
C ILE A 43 8.84 17.63 -6.11
N LYS A 44 8.78 16.40 -5.59
CA LYS A 44 8.81 15.19 -6.42
C LYS A 44 7.60 15.09 -7.34
N ALA A 45 6.44 15.57 -6.90
CA ALA A 45 5.24 15.61 -7.73
C ALA A 45 5.43 16.47 -8.98
N THR A 46 5.91 17.70 -8.79
CA THR A 46 6.19 18.63 -9.89
C THR A 46 7.29 18.08 -10.80
N LEU A 47 8.39 17.57 -10.25
CA LEU A 47 9.51 17.06 -11.05
C LEU A 47 9.14 15.86 -11.92
N TRP A 48 8.23 15.00 -11.46
CA TRP A 48 7.81 13.80 -12.18
C TRP A 48 6.44 13.91 -12.84
N ASN A 49 5.87 15.12 -12.87
CA ASN A 49 4.53 15.40 -13.40
C ASN A 49 3.46 14.40 -12.92
N ARG A 50 3.39 14.21 -11.59
CA ARG A 50 2.47 13.28 -10.93
C ARG A 50 1.74 13.95 -9.77
N ARG A 51 0.73 13.28 -9.23
CA ARG A 51 0.03 13.74 -8.02
C ARG A 51 0.95 13.73 -6.80
N SER A 52 0.71 14.69 -5.89
CA SER A 52 1.59 14.99 -4.77
C SER A 52 1.34 14.21 -3.50
N MET A 53 0.17 13.57 -3.37
CA MET A 53 -0.20 12.83 -2.18
C MET A 53 -0.52 11.37 -2.48
N ARG A 54 -0.11 10.49 -1.57
CA ARG A 54 -0.35 9.05 -1.60
C ARG A 54 -0.90 8.60 -0.26
N VAL A 55 -1.96 7.79 -0.30
CA VAL A 55 -2.57 7.16 0.86
C VAL A 55 -2.58 5.65 0.63
N GLU A 56 -1.95 4.88 1.50
CA GLU A 56 -1.85 3.42 1.40
C GLU A 56 -2.44 2.75 2.64
N PHE A 57 -3.29 1.75 2.44
CA PHE A 57 -3.89 0.96 3.50
C PHE A 57 -4.37 -0.40 2.96
N ASN A 58 -4.55 -1.37 3.86
CA ASN A 58 -5.26 -2.60 3.55
C ASN A 58 -6.71 -2.47 4.03
N PRO A 59 -7.71 -2.44 3.13
CA PRO A 59 -9.11 -2.27 3.53
C PRO A 59 -9.60 -3.39 4.47
N ASN A 60 -9.06 -4.61 4.37
CA ASN A 60 -9.41 -5.74 5.25
C ASN A 60 -8.92 -5.57 6.70
N LYS A 61 -8.14 -4.52 7.00
CA LYS A 61 -7.64 -4.22 8.35
C LYS A 61 -8.30 -3.00 8.98
N LEU A 62 -9.19 -2.32 8.26
CA LEU A 62 -9.93 -1.16 8.74
C LEU A 62 -11.35 -1.56 9.17
N SER A 63 -11.81 -1.05 10.31
CA SER A 63 -13.22 -1.08 10.68
C SER A 63 -14.04 -0.11 9.81
N HIS A 64 -15.37 -0.21 9.86
CA HIS A 64 -16.24 0.73 9.16
C HIS A 64 -16.01 2.19 9.61
N ASP A 65 -15.88 2.41 10.92
CA ASP A 65 -15.63 3.74 11.49
C ASP A 65 -14.25 4.27 11.09
N GLU A 66 -13.23 3.41 11.03
CA GLU A 66 -11.89 3.77 10.55
C GLU A 66 -11.91 4.17 9.07
N VAL A 67 -12.70 3.49 8.24
CA VAL A 67 -12.93 3.88 6.84
C VAL A 67 -13.64 5.22 6.74
N LEU A 68 -14.67 5.46 7.56
CA LEU A 68 -15.40 6.71 7.57
C LEU A 68 -14.50 7.87 8.02
N TRP A 69 -13.72 7.66 9.08
CA TRP A 69 -12.73 8.61 9.57
C TRP A 69 -11.70 8.95 8.48
N LEU A 70 -11.19 7.94 7.76
CA LEU A 70 -10.23 8.16 6.68
C LEU A 70 -10.82 9.01 5.55
N LYS A 71 -12.08 8.74 5.17
CA LYS A 71 -12.79 9.52 4.15
C LYS A 71 -12.96 10.98 4.57
N GLN A 72 -13.42 11.20 5.80
CA GLN A 72 -13.76 12.52 6.31
C GLN A 72 -12.54 13.39 6.63
N ASN A 73 -11.47 12.80 7.16
CA ASN A 73 -10.35 13.55 7.73
C ASN A 73 -9.10 13.57 6.85
N ILE A 74 -8.99 12.67 5.87
CA ILE A 74 -7.82 12.60 4.99
C ILE A 74 -8.23 12.76 3.52
N ILE A 75 -9.13 11.92 3.02
CA ILE A 75 -9.49 11.89 1.59
C ILE A 75 -10.23 13.16 1.17
N SER A 76 -11.03 13.76 2.04
CA SER A 76 -11.74 15.02 1.80
C SER A 76 -10.82 16.21 1.50
N TYR A 77 -9.55 16.15 1.89
CA TYR A 77 -8.53 17.17 1.60
C TYR A 77 -7.80 16.93 0.27
N LEU A 78 -8.13 15.85 -0.45
CA LEU A 78 -7.51 15.49 -1.71
C LEU A 78 -8.30 15.99 -2.92
N ASP A 79 -7.56 16.48 -3.91
CA ASP A 79 -8.06 16.77 -5.25
C ASP A 79 -7.55 15.70 -6.24
N ASP A 80 -8.29 15.44 -7.33
CA ASP A 80 -7.94 14.47 -8.39
C ASP A 80 -7.60 13.05 -7.85
N VAL A 81 -8.53 12.47 -7.09
CA VAL A 81 -8.35 11.17 -6.44
C VAL A 81 -8.56 10.03 -7.44
N SER A 82 -7.58 9.13 -7.55
CA SER A 82 -7.76 7.83 -8.24
C SER A 82 -6.97 6.71 -7.56
N PHE A 83 -7.37 5.47 -7.81
CA PHE A 83 -6.60 4.31 -7.42
C PHE A 83 -5.35 4.19 -8.30
N THR A 84 -4.18 4.09 -7.65
CA THR A 84 -2.90 3.81 -8.32
C THR A 84 -2.43 2.38 -8.11
N ARG A 85 -3.01 1.67 -7.13
CA ARG A 85 -2.74 0.27 -6.83
C ARG A 85 -3.96 -0.42 -6.23
N LEU A 86 -4.25 -1.62 -6.70
CA LEU A 86 -5.27 -2.52 -6.17
C LEU A 86 -4.70 -3.94 -6.16
N ASP A 87 -4.67 -4.57 -4.99
CA ASP A 87 -4.24 -5.95 -4.83
C ASP A 87 -5.49 -6.84 -4.66
N LEU A 88 -5.70 -7.80 -5.59
CA LEU A 88 -6.72 -8.84 -5.44
C LEU A 88 -6.12 -10.03 -4.69
N ALA A 89 -6.79 -10.49 -3.63
CA ALA A 89 -6.36 -11.61 -2.80
C ALA A 89 -7.38 -12.74 -2.85
N PHE A 90 -6.92 -13.92 -3.27
CA PHE A 90 -7.71 -15.15 -3.31
C PHE A 90 -7.07 -16.16 -2.37
N ASP A 91 -7.83 -16.60 -1.37
CA ASP A 91 -7.41 -17.62 -0.41
C ASP A 91 -7.97 -18.99 -0.84
N PHE A 92 -7.13 -20.02 -0.78
CA PHE A 92 -7.49 -21.40 -1.16
C PHE A 92 -7.10 -22.35 -0.04
N GLU A 93 -7.90 -23.41 0.16
CA GLU A 93 -7.64 -24.44 1.17
C GLU A 93 -6.73 -25.57 0.68
N PHE A 94 -6.49 -25.66 -0.63
CA PHE A 94 -5.61 -26.65 -1.23
C PHE A 94 -4.20 -26.11 -1.49
N ASP A 95 -3.23 -27.04 -1.61
CA ASP A 95 -1.83 -26.70 -1.82
C ASP A 95 -1.59 -26.11 -3.22
N LEU A 96 -1.01 -24.90 -3.26
CA LEU A 96 -0.64 -24.19 -4.48
C LEU A 96 0.84 -24.37 -4.86
N ASN A 97 1.59 -25.23 -4.17
CA ASN A 97 3.03 -25.41 -4.35
C ASN A 97 3.45 -25.73 -5.79
N ASP A 98 2.64 -26.45 -6.56
CA ASP A 98 2.95 -26.81 -7.96
C ASP A 98 2.27 -25.88 -8.98
N TYR A 99 1.47 -24.91 -8.52
CA TYR A 99 0.74 -23.99 -9.39
C TYR A 99 1.61 -22.84 -9.85
N TYR A 100 1.38 -22.38 -11.09
CA TYR A 100 2.09 -21.27 -11.70
C TYR A 100 1.11 -20.33 -12.40
N ALA A 101 1.42 -19.04 -12.41
CA ALA A 101 0.69 -18.09 -13.23
C ALA A 101 1.14 -18.21 -14.69
N LEU A 102 0.17 -18.42 -15.57
CA LEU A 102 0.38 -18.37 -17.02
C LEU A 102 0.11 -16.96 -17.53
N SER A 103 0.88 -16.53 -18.51
CA SER A 103 0.67 -15.27 -19.23
C SER A 103 1.09 -15.43 -20.68
N ASP A 104 0.39 -14.75 -21.59
CA ASP A 104 0.67 -14.79 -23.03
C ASP A 104 2.06 -14.23 -23.37
N LYS A 105 2.62 -13.42 -22.47
CA LYS A 105 3.99 -12.91 -22.54
C LYS A 105 4.90 -13.68 -21.59
N SER A 106 6.15 -13.91 -22.00
CA SER A 106 7.17 -14.44 -21.09
C SER A 106 7.48 -13.39 -20.01
N VAL A 107 7.25 -13.75 -18.75
CA VAL A 107 7.50 -12.88 -17.60
C VAL A 107 8.59 -13.46 -16.69
N LYS A 108 9.34 -12.58 -16.02
CA LYS A 108 10.31 -12.97 -15.01
C LYS A 108 9.62 -13.77 -13.90
N LYS A 109 10.25 -14.87 -13.49
CA LYS A 109 9.80 -15.73 -12.38
C LYS A 109 10.84 -15.70 -11.27
N THR A 110 10.40 -15.60 -10.02
CA THR A 110 11.28 -15.70 -8.84
C THR A 110 10.61 -16.58 -7.81
N ILE A 111 11.30 -17.63 -7.37
CA ILE A 111 10.78 -18.62 -6.43
C ILE A 111 11.67 -18.62 -5.20
N PHE A 112 11.04 -18.47 -4.04
CA PHE A 112 11.67 -18.58 -2.73
C PHE A 112 11.35 -19.96 -2.16
N TYR A 113 12.40 -20.70 -1.82
CA TYR A 113 12.29 -22.03 -1.26
C TYR A 113 12.51 -22.00 0.25
N GLY A 114 11.71 -22.78 0.97
CA GLY A 114 11.91 -23.01 2.40
C GLY A 114 13.07 -23.97 2.67
N ARG A 115 13.39 -24.17 3.96
CA ARG A 115 14.43 -25.13 4.39
C ARG A 115 14.16 -26.58 3.94
N ASN A 116 12.90 -26.91 3.70
CA ASN A 116 12.45 -28.22 3.20
C ASN A 116 12.48 -28.33 1.67
N VAL A 117 13.10 -27.37 0.97
CA VAL A 117 13.21 -27.31 -0.50
C VAL A 117 11.84 -27.20 -1.21
N LYS A 118 10.76 -26.91 -0.48
CA LYS A 118 9.45 -26.63 -1.08
C LYS A 118 9.31 -25.14 -1.41
N PRO A 119 8.67 -24.78 -2.55
CA PRO A 119 8.33 -23.39 -2.84
C PRO A 119 7.47 -22.80 -1.72
N GLU A 120 7.84 -21.63 -1.18
CA GLU A 120 7.03 -20.92 -0.18
C GLU A 120 6.40 -19.66 -0.75
N THR A 121 7.06 -19.02 -1.72
CA THR A 121 6.57 -17.83 -2.40
C THR A 121 7.07 -17.82 -3.84
N LYS A 122 6.17 -17.53 -4.78
CA LYS A 122 6.43 -17.41 -6.21
C LYS A 122 5.96 -16.05 -6.70
N TYR A 123 6.85 -15.34 -7.38
CA TYR A 123 6.58 -14.06 -8.02
C TYR A 123 6.62 -14.23 -9.54
N PHE A 124 5.63 -13.63 -10.21
CA PHE A 124 5.50 -13.58 -11.66
C PHE A 124 5.37 -12.13 -12.11
N GLY A 125 6.30 -11.68 -12.95
CA GLY A 125 6.44 -10.27 -13.33
C GLY A 125 7.37 -9.49 -12.38
N VAL A 126 7.32 -8.17 -12.46
CA VAL A 126 8.12 -7.26 -11.63
C VAL A 126 7.20 -6.39 -10.77
N ARG A 127 7.64 -5.98 -9.58
CA ARG A 127 6.79 -5.24 -8.62
C ARG A 127 6.26 -3.91 -9.17
N ASN A 128 6.98 -3.30 -10.11
CA ASN A 128 6.65 -2.00 -10.68
C ASN A 128 5.94 -2.10 -12.04
N SER A 129 5.53 -3.29 -12.48
CA SER A 129 4.68 -3.44 -13.68
C SER A 129 3.20 -3.37 -13.32
N ASP A 130 2.37 -3.06 -14.32
CA ASP A 130 0.90 -2.96 -14.17
C ASP A 130 0.25 -4.22 -13.60
N ARG A 131 0.83 -5.39 -13.89
CA ARG A 131 0.41 -6.68 -13.33
C ARG A 131 1.59 -7.37 -12.68
N PHE A 132 1.38 -7.80 -11.45
CA PHE A 132 2.33 -8.60 -10.67
C PHE A 132 1.56 -9.65 -9.87
N ILE A 133 1.92 -10.92 -10.04
CA ILE A 133 1.21 -12.03 -9.40
C ILE A 133 2.10 -12.66 -8.34
N ARG A 134 1.51 -12.92 -7.16
CA ARG A 134 2.15 -13.65 -6.07
C ARG A 134 1.33 -14.89 -5.75
N ILE A 135 1.98 -16.05 -5.75
CA ILE A 135 1.43 -17.27 -5.16
C ILE A 135 2.31 -17.58 -3.96
N TYR A 136 1.73 -17.68 -2.77
CA TYR A 136 2.51 -17.92 -1.56
C TYR A 136 1.71 -18.72 -0.54
N ASN A 137 2.43 -19.42 0.32
CA ASN A 137 1.82 -20.12 1.43
C ASN A 137 1.47 -19.12 2.55
N LYS A 138 0.19 -18.77 2.66
CA LYS A 138 -0.31 -17.80 3.65
C LYS A 138 -0.10 -18.28 5.08
N ASN A 139 -0.32 -19.57 5.36
CA ASN A 139 -0.24 -20.14 6.71
C ASN A 139 1.18 -20.07 7.30
N LYS A 140 2.22 -20.08 6.46
CA LYS A 140 3.61 -19.89 6.91
C LYS A 140 4.04 -18.42 6.98
N ASN A 141 3.42 -17.55 6.20
CA ASN A 141 3.74 -16.11 6.18
C ASN A 141 3.09 -15.34 7.33
N VAL A 142 2.16 -15.95 8.07
CA VAL A 142 1.73 -15.47 9.39
C VAL A 142 2.80 -15.89 10.41
N LYS A 143 3.83 -15.05 10.59
CA LYS A 143 4.66 -15.16 11.79
C LYS A 143 3.77 -14.80 12.99
N ILE A 144 3.65 -15.71 13.95
CA ILE A 144 3.18 -15.43 15.31
C ILE A 144 4.10 -14.38 15.93
#